data_AF-A0A536YK65-F1
#
_entry.id   AF-A0A536YK65-F1
#
_cell.length_a   1.000
_cell.length_b   1.000
_cell.length_c   1.000
_cell.angle_alpha   90.00
_cell.angle_beta   90.00
_cell.angle_gamma   90.00
#
_symmetry.space_group_name_H-M   'P 1'
#
loop_
_entity.id
_entity.type
_entity.pdbx_description
1 polymer ?
#
loop_
_entity_poly.entity_id
_entity_poly.type
_entity_poly.pdbx_seq_one_letter_code
_entity_poly.pdbx_strand_id
1 'polypeptide(L)' 'MTGAALVALAAVILWHIQGFPAMPGQKFGPAWFPGLIAIGLAICGALLVRAGLRERAPLFAMPQWLQRRRP' A
#
# COMPACT_ATOMS: atom_id res chain seq x y z
N MET A 1 -10.27 -3.68 6.10
CA MET A 1 -9.92 -3.45 4.68
C MET A 1 -8.60 -2.70 4.43
N THR A 2 -8.06 -1.91 5.37
CA THR A 2 -6.87 -1.07 5.16
C THR A 2 -5.62 -1.83 4.70
N GLY A 3 -5.33 -3.02 5.25
CA GLY A 3 -4.16 -3.81 4.83
C GLY A 3 -4.22 -4.28 3.37
N ALA A 4 -5.38 -4.78 2.93
CA ALA A 4 -5.56 -5.21 1.54
C ALA A 4 -5.47 -4.04 0.55
N ALA A 5 -5.99 -2.87 0.93
CA ALA A 5 -5.87 -1.65 0.14
C ALA A 5 -4.40 -1.20 -0.02
N LEU A 6 -3.58 -1.31 1.04
CA LEU A 6 -2.15 -1.02 0.97
C LEU A 6 -1.41 -1.97 0.03
N VAL A 7 -1.72 -3.27 0.08
CA VAL A 7 -1.13 -4.27 -0.85
C VAL A 7 -1.55 -3.99 -2.29
N ALA A 8 -2.82 -3.68 -2.52
CA ALA A 8 -3.32 -3.34 -3.86
C ALA A 8 -2.64 -2.07 -4.41
N LEU A 9 -2.50 -1.03 -3.57
CA LEU A 9 -1.79 0.20 -3.94
C LEU A 9 -0.32 -0.08 -4.28
N ALA A 10 0.36 -0.91 -3.49
CA ALA A 10 1.74 -1.31 -3.78
C ALA A 10 1.85 -2.01 -5.14
N ALA A 11 0.94 -2.91 -5.46
CA ALA A 11 0.91 -3.60 -6.76
C ALA A 11 0.69 -2.62 -7.93
N VAL A 12 -0.21 -1.65 -7.78
CA VAL A 12 -0.44 -0.60 -8.77
C VAL A 12 0.82 0.25 -9.00
N ILE A 13 1.52 0.64 -7.92
CA ILE A 13 2.77 1.40 -8.04
C ILE A 13 3.84 0.58 -8.77
N LEU A 14 4.02 -0.69 -8.41
CA LEU A 14 4.99 -1.58 -9.07
C LEU A 14 4.69 -1.79 -10.56
N TRP A 15 3.41 -1.83 -10.94
CA TRP A 15 3.00 -1.87 -12.33
C TRP A 15 3.31 -0.54 -13.03
N HIS A 16 2.97 0.59 -12.41
CA HIS A 16 3.15 1.91 -13.03
C HIS A 16 4.63 2.23 -13.32
N ILE A 17 5.54 1.86 -12.42
CA ILE A 17 6.97 2.18 -12.57
C ILE A 17 7.65 1.45 -13.73
N GLN A 18 7.01 0.40 -14.29
CA GLN A 18 7.53 -0.32 -15.47
C GLN A 18 7.52 0.57 -16.73
N GLY A 19 6.68 1.62 -16.76
CA GLY A 19 6.60 2.55 -17.88
C GLY A 19 7.64 3.66 -17.84
N PHE A 20 8.50 3.72 -16.83
CA PHE A 20 9.47 4.81 -16.72
C PHE A 20 10.65 4.62 -17.69
N PRO A 21 10.95 5.62 -18.53
CA PRO A 21 12.08 5.54 -19.45
C PRO A 21 13.40 5.49 -18.67
N ALA A 22 14.36 4.70 -19.18
CA ALA A 22 15.70 4.68 -18.63
C ALA A 22 16.37 6.04 -18.88
N MET A 23 16.82 6.71 -17.82
CA MET A 23 17.54 7.98 -17.91
C MET A 23 19.05 7.71 -18.12
N PRO A 24 19.63 8.14 -19.27
CA PRO A 24 21.04 7.94 -19.55
C PRO A 24 21.91 8.72 -18.56
N GLY A 25 22.95 8.08 -18.02
CA GLY A 25 23.88 8.68 -17.04
C GLY A 25 23.49 8.53 -15.56
N GLN A 26 22.32 7.94 -15.26
CA GLN A 26 21.85 7.78 -13.88
C GLN A 26 22.16 6.38 -13.32
N LYS A 27 22.89 6.29 -12.20
CA LYS A 27 23.24 5.01 -11.54
C LYS A 27 22.02 4.26 -10.99
N PHE A 28 21.00 5.00 -10.58
CA PHE A 28 19.73 4.47 -10.08
C PHE A 28 18.60 5.01 -10.94
N GLY A 29 17.89 4.16 -11.67
CA GLY A 29 16.74 4.57 -12.49
C GLY A 29 15.62 5.28 -11.71
N PRO A 30 14.74 6.02 -12.40
CA PRO A 30 13.66 6.81 -11.77
C PRO A 30 12.64 5.95 -10.99
N ALA A 31 12.57 4.66 -11.28
CA ALA A 31 11.68 3.70 -10.63
C ALA A 31 12.13 3.27 -9.22
N TRP A 32 13.36 3.59 -8.80
CA TRP A 32 13.91 3.09 -7.52
C TRP A 32 13.19 3.61 -6.30
N PHE A 33 12.97 4.92 -6.22
CA PHE A 33 12.32 5.52 -5.05
C PHE A 33 10.86 5.07 -4.91
N PRO A 34 10.03 5.11 -5.96
CA PRO A 34 8.67 4.57 -5.90
C PRO A 34 8.64 3.06 -5.65
N GLY A 35 9.59 2.30 -6.19
CA GLY A 35 9.72 0.85 -5.94
C GLY A 35 10.01 0.53 -4.48
N LEU A 36 10.91 1.26 -3.82
CA LEU A 36 11.23 1.06 -2.40
C LEU A 36 10.01 1.32 -1.51
N ILE A 37 9.26 2.39 -1.79
CA ILE A 37 8.02 2.71 -1.08
C ILE A 37 6.98 1.62 -1.32
N ALA A 38 6.82 1.15 -2.55
CA ALA A 38 5.86 0.09 -2.87
C ALA A 38 6.17 -1.21 -2.11
N ILE A 39 7.45 -1.58 -1.99
CA ILE A 39 7.88 -2.74 -1.19
C ILE A 39 7.50 -2.54 0.28
N GLY A 40 7.79 -1.36 0.86
CA GLY A 40 7.42 -1.06 2.24
C GLY A 40 5.91 -1.12 2.49
N LEU A 41 5.11 -0.59 1.57
CA LEU A 41 3.65 -0.66 1.61
C LEU A 41 3.13 -2.09 1.49
N ALA A 42 3.72 -2.91 0.61
CA ALA A 42 3.36 -4.31 0.45
C ALA A 42 3.62 -5.11 1.73
N ILE A 43 4.79 -4.94 2.35
CA ILE A 43 5.13 -5.62 3.61
C ILE A 43 4.18 -5.19 4.73
N CYS A 44 3.98 -3.89 4.92
CA CYS A 44 3.08 -3.37 5.95
C CYS A 44 1.64 -3.86 5.75
N GLY A 45 1.13 -3.77 4.52
CA GLY A 45 -0.19 -4.24 4.14
C GLY A 45 -0.37 -5.75 4.38
N ALA A 46 0.62 -6.57 4.00
CA ALA A 46 0.60 -8.02 4.22
C ALA A 46 0.59 -8.38 5.71
N LEU A 47 1.41 -7.69 6.52
CA LEU A 47 1.41 -7.87 7.98
C LEU A 47 0.05 -7.52 8.59
N LEU A 48 -0.56 -6.42 8.15
CA LEU A 48 -1.87 -5.99 8.66
C LEU A 48 -3.00 -6.94 8.22
N VAL A 49 -2.96 -7.47 7.00
CA VAL A 49 -3.88 -8.53 6.55
C VAL A 49 -3.72 -9.78 7.41
N ARG A 50 -2.48 -10.21 7.66
CA ARG A 50 -2.19 -11.38 8.49
C ARG A 50 -2.69 -11.19 9.94
N ALA A 51 -2.50 -10.01 10.51
CA ALA A 51 -3.00 -9.67 11.84
C ALA A 51 -4.53 -9.70 11.88
N GLY A 52 -5.21 -9.06 10.92
CA GLY A 52 -6.69 -9.05 10.86
C GLY A 52 -7.30 -10.44 10.66
N LEU A 53 -6.67 -11.30 9.86
CA LEU A 53 -7.08 -12.71 9.71
C LEU A 53 -6.92 -13.49 11.01
N ARG A 54 -5.81 -13.28 11.74
CA ARG A 54 -5.56 -13.92 13.04
C ARG A 54 -6.60 -13.50 14.09
N GLU A 55 -7.00 -12.24 14.08
CA GLU A 55 -7.97 -11.69 15.02
C GLU A 55 -9.44 -11.89 14.60
N ARG A 56 -9.68 -12.51 13.43
CA ARG A 56 -11.01 -12.62 12.79
C ARG A 56 -11.73 -11.26 12.76
N ALA A 57 -10.97 -10.20 12.53
CA ALA A 57 -11.46 -8.84 12.57
C ALA A 57 -12.55 -8.63 11.48
N PRO A 58 -13.58 -7.82 11.76
CA PRO A 58 -14.62 -7.52 10.78
C PRO A 58 -14.00 -6.91 9.53
N LEU A 59 -14.42 -7.40 8.36
CA LEU A 59 -13.90 -6.96 7.06
C LEU A 59 -14.03 -5.44 6.90
N PHE A 60 -15.16 -4.89 7.36
CA PHE A 60 -15.47 -3.47 7.33
C PHE A 60 -15.72 -2.97 8.76
N ALA A 61 -14.82 -2.12 9.24
CA ALA A 61 -15.00 -1.40 10.50
C ALA A 61 -15.16 0.09 10.15
N MET A 62 -16.36 0.61 10.34
CA MET A 62 -16.60 2.04 10.22
C MET A 62 -15.86 2.73 11.37
N PRO A 63 -14.91 3.63 11.12
CA PRO A 63 -14.19 4.24 12.21
C PRO A 63 -15.12 5.16 12.99
N GLN A 64 -15.01 5.14 14.31
CA GLN A 64 -15.84 5.89 15.26
C GLN A 64 -15.86 7.42 15.01
N TRP A 65 -14.81 7.99 14.42
CA TRP A 65 -14.78 9.40 14.02
C TRP A 65 -15.69 9.70 12.81
N LEU A 66 -15.94 8.71 11.94
CA LEU A 66 -16.88 8.82 10.82
C LEU A 66 -18.33 8.59 11.28
N GLN A 67 -18.52 7.85 12.38
CA GLN A 67 -19.82 7.70 13.05
C GLN A 67 -20.21 8.92 13.89
N ARG A 68 -19.25 9.82 14.17
CA ARG A 68 -19.50 11.05 14.89
C ARG A 68 -20.22 12.05 13.97
N ARG A 69 -21.55 11.92 13.87
CA ARG A 69 -22.38 13.05 13.44
C ARG A 69 -22.06 14.20 14.39
N ARG A 70 -21.46 15.26 13.87
CA ARG A 70 -21.28 16.51 14.62
C ARG A 70 -22.69 16.98 15.04
N PRO A 71 -22.93 17.30 16.32
CA PRO A 71 -24.18 17.92 16.74
C PRO A 71 -24.35 19.31 16.12
#